data_AF-A0A537QIS9-F1
#
_entry.id   AF-A0A537QIS9-F1
#
_cell.length_a   1.000
_cell.length_b   1.000
_cell.length_c   1.000
_cell.angle_alpha   90.00
_cell.angle_beta   90.00
_cell.angle_gamma   90.00
#
_symmetry.space_group_name_H-M   'P 1'
#
loop_
_entity.id
_entity.type
_entity.pdbx_description
1 polymer ?
#
loop_
_entity_poly.entity_id
_entity_poly.type
_entity_poly.pdbx_seq_one_letter_code
_entity_poly.pdbx_strand_id
1 'polypeptide(L)'
;MRRLMLLSAAAALAIGAWWHLPAVAQRAAQPAPSEAISFEQYRDFRLHDLTQRQARLTKQLAASDLSATERGSLERRKAYYDQLAAMSAEARDQLYRERFDQIDVNHDGKLDPEERAAWRETQREFYRQQAAERSGAVNQRQH
;
A
#
# COMPACT_ATOMS: atom_id res chain seq x y z
N MET A 1 -71.72 -23.83 27.45
CA MET A 1 -72.63 -23.24 26.44
C MET A 1 -71.94 -23.26 25.08
N ARG A 2 -72.69 -23.49 24.00
CA ARG A 2 -72.25 -23.84 22.64
C ARG A 2 -71.85 -22.63 21.79
N ARG A 3 -70.88 -22.85 20.87
CA ARG A 3 -70.70 -22.27 19.50
C ARG A 3 -70.14 -20.82 19.44
N LEU A 4 -69.25 -20.38 18.54
CA LEU A 4 -68.84 -20.69 17.15
C LEU A 4 -67.32 -20.31 16.98
N MET A 5 -66.46 -21.03 16.24
CA MET A 5 -66.08 -20.83 14.80
C MET A 5 -65.57 -19.38 14.51
N LEU A 6 -64.41 -19.06 13.92
CA LEU A 6 -63.55 -19.69 12.90
C LEU A 6 -62.14 -19.04 12.86
N LEU A 7 -61.14 -19.89 12.62
CA LEU A 7 -60.00 -19.81 11.68
C LEU A 7 -59.16 -18.53 11.47
N SER A 8 -57.84 -18.82 11.48
CA SER A 8 -56.79 -18.32 10.58
C SER A 8 -56.00 -17.07 10.96
N ALA A 9 -54.87 -17.32 11.62
CA ALA A 9 -53.58 -16.95 11.04
C ALA A 9 -52.56 -18.03 11.40
N ALA A 10 -52.23 -18.84 10.40
CA ALA A 10 -51.14 -19.79 10.47
C ALA A 10 -49.81 -19.03 10.60
N ALA A 11 -48.98 -19.45 11.56
CA ALA A 11 -47.55 -19.61 11.32
C ALA A 11 -47.04 -20.57 12.40
N ALA A 12 -46.83 -21.81 11.97
CA ALA A 12 -46.34 -22.90 12.78
C ALA A 12 -44.95 -22.61 13.35
N LEU A 13 -44.77 -23.12 14.57
CA LEU A 13 -43.51 -23.46 15.21
C LEU A 13 -42.48 -24.06 14.24
N ALA A 14 -41.21 -23.67 14.36
CA ALA A 14 -40.11 -24.58 14.13
C ALA A 14 -38.87 -24.15 14.94
N ILE A 15 -38.76 -24.74 16.12
CA ILE A 15 -37.48 -25.00 16.78
C ILE A 15 -36.71 -25.96 15.85
N GLY A 16 -35.48 -25.59 15.46
CA GLY A 16 -34.54 -26.49 14.81
C GLY A 16 -34.08 -26.04 13.42
N ALA A 17 -32.95 -25.33 13.36
CA ALA A 17 -32.07 -25.27 12.19
C ALA A 17 -30.74 -24.59 12.56
N TRP A 18 -29.89 -25.26 13.36
CA TRP A 18 -28.45 -25.12 13.16
C TRP A 18 -28.09 -25.99 11.95
N TRP A 19 -27.31 -25.44 11.01
CA TRP A 19 -27.29 -25.72 9.56
C TRP A 19 -28.51 -25.08 8.87
N HIS A 20 -28.43 -24.01 8.09
CA HIS A 20 -27.41 -23.55 7.16
C HIS A 20 -27.52 -22.01 7.06
N LEU A 21 -26.53 -21.26 7.53
CA LEU A 21 -26.33 -19.90 7.03
C LEU A 21 -25.42 -20.03 5.81
N PRO A 22 -25.75 -19.44 4.64
CA PRO A 22 -24.86 -19.45 3.51
C PRO A 22 -23.54 -18.77 3.92
N ALA A 23 -22.41 -19.40 3.61
CA ALA A 23 -21.06 -18.88 3.84
C ALA A 23 -20.83 -17.46 3.25
N VAL A 24 -21.75 -16.96 2.43
CA VAL A 24 -21.81 -15.58 1.94
C VAL A 24 -22.01 -14.54 3.06
N ALA A 25 -22.74 -14.85 4.14
CA ALA A 25 -23.05 -13.87 5.18
C ALA A 25 -21.90 -13.63 6.18
N GLN A 26 -20.88 -14.49 6.23
CA GLN A 26 -19.68 -14.26 7.04
C GLN A 26 -18.60 -13.44 6.30
N ARG A 27 -18.85 -13.07 5.03
CA ARG A 27 -18.01 -12.13 4.26
C ARG A 27 -18.31 -10.65 4.58
N ALA A 28 -18.87 -10.36 5.75
CA ALA A 28 -19.13 -9.00 6.21
C ALA A 28 -18.39 -8.65 7.52
N ALA A 29 -17.46 -9.50 7.98
CA ALA A 29 -16.38 -9.05 8.84
C ALA A 29 -15.32 -8.40 7.95
N GLN A 30 -15.58 -7.15 7.59
CA GLN A 30 -14.60 -6.26 7.00
C GLN A 30 -13.35 -6.27 7.89
N PRO A 31 -12.11 -6.37 7.34
CA PRO A 31 -10.93 -6.12 8.15
C PRO A 31 -11.08 -4.73 8.78
N ALA A 32 -10.73 -4.60 10.06
CA ALA A 32 -10.78 -3.35 10.83
C ALA A 32 -10.31 -2.16 9.99
N PRO A 33 -10.88 -0.94 10.17
CA PRO A 33 -10.51 0.22 9.36
C PRO A 33 -9.00 0.37 9.46
N SER A 34 -8.28 0.13 8.36
CA SER A 34 -6.88 0.51 8.30
C SER A 34 -6.88 2.02 8.24
N GLU A 35 -6.80 2.65 9.42
CA GLU A 35 -7.03 4.07 9.66
C GLU A 35 -6.41 4.94 8.56
N ALA A 36 -7.16 5.95 8.12
CA ALA A 36 -6.66 6.95 7.20
C ALA A 36 -5.46 7.64 7.86
N ILE A 37 -4.33 7.72 7.16
CA ILE A 37 -3.09 8.26 7.73
C ILE A 37 -2.98 9.75 7.47
N SER A 38 -2.65 10.53 8.48
CA SER A 38 -2.38 11.96 8.33
C SER A 38 -1.05 12.22 7.63
N PHE A 39 -0.86 13.46 7.19
CA PHE A 39 0.43 13.91 6.65
C PHE A 39 1.59 13.72 7.64
N GLU A 40 1.38 13.97 8.94
CA GLU A 40 2.45 13.81 9.95
C GLU A 40 2.90 12.35 10.05
N GLN A 41 1.95 11.41 10.12
CA GLN A 41 2.25 9.98 10.14
C GLN A 41 2.95 9.53 8.85
N TYR A 42 2.52 10.07 7.70
CA TYR A 42 3.18 9.79 6.43
C TYR A 42 4.62 10.32 6.40
N ARG A 43 4.86 11.57 6.83
CA ARG A 43 6.20 12.17 6.92
C ARG A 43 7.11 11.32 7.80
N ASP A 44 6.66 10.98 9.01
CA ASP A 44 7.46 10.24 9.98
C ASP A 44 7.83 8.85 9.45
N PHE A 45 6.87 8.18 8.79
CA PHE A 45 7.13 6.94 8.06
C PHE A 45 8.22 7.11 6.97
N ARG A 46 8.15 8.17 6.16
CA ARG A 46 9.13 8.45 5.10
C ARG A 46 10.53 8.74 5.64
N LEU A 47 10.63 9.44 6.77
CA LEU A 47 11.89 9.69 7.46
C LEU A 47 12.49 8.38 7.99
N HIS A 48 11.68 7.55 8.64
CA HIS A 48 12.13 6.25 9.12
C HIS A 48 12.60 5.34 7.98
N ASP A 49 11.83 5.26 6.89
CA ASP A 49 12.17 4.49 5.70
C ASP A 49 13.49 4.98 5.07
N LEU A 50 13.72 6.30 5.01
CA LEU A 50 14.98 6.87 4.54
C LEU A 50 16.19 6.35 5.33
N THR A 51 16.13 6.42 6.66
CA THR A 51 17.20 5.92 7.54
C THR A 51 17.42 4.41 7.36
N GLN A 52 16.34 3.62 7.32
CA GLN A 52 16.43 2.18 7.13
C GLN A 52 17.06 1.81 5.79
N ARG A 53 16.75 2.55 4.72
CA ARG A 53 17.35 2.34 3.40
C ARG A 53 18.85 2.64 3.39
N GLN A 54 19.28 3.73 4.02
CA GLN A 54 20.71 4.06 4.14
C GLN A 54 21.47 2.97 4.92
N ALA A 55 20.91 2.52 6.05
CA ALA A 55 21.51 1.46 6.86
C ALA A 55 21.62 0.14 6.08
N ARG A 56 20.56 -0.25 5.36
CA ARG A 56 20.56 -1.45 4.52
C ARG A 56 21.61 -1.39 3.42
N LEU A 57 21.72 -0.26 2.72
CA LEU A 57 22.71 -0.08 1.65
C LEU A 57 24.14 -0.10 2.19
N THR A 58 24.38 0.52 3.34
CA THR A 58 25.68 0.47 4.02
C THR A 58 26.05 -0.96 4.38
N LYS A 59 25.10 -1.72 4.95
CA LYS A 59 25.30 -3.15 5.25
C LYS A 59 25.61 -3.97 4.00
N GLN A 60 24.89 -3.72 2.90
CA GLN A 60 25.14 -4.40 1.62
C GLN A 60 26.53 -4.06 1.06
N LEU A 61 26.93 -2.79 1.10
CA LEU A 61 28.25 -2.34 0.63
C LEU A 61 29.42 -2.89 1.44
N ALA A 62 29.20 -3.23 2.71
CA ALA A 62 30.19 -3.86 3.56
C ALA A 62 30.44 -5.35 3.22
N ALA A 63 29.62 -5.96 2.37
CA ALA A 63 29.82 -7.34 1.93
C ALA A 63 31.08 -7.45 1.05
N SER A 64 31.92 -8.45 1.33
CA SER A 64 33.23 -8.65 0.69
C SER A 64 33.16 -9.35 -0.67
N ASP A 65 32.03 -9.96 -0.99
CA ASP A 65 31.78 -10.80 -2.17
C ASP A 65 31.12 -10.03 -3.35
N LEU A 66 30.95 -8.72 -3.23
CA LEU A 66 30.35 -7.90 -4.29
C LEU A 66 31.25 -7.74 -5.52
N SER A 67 30.70 -7.95 -6.71
CA SER A 67 31.34 -7.53 -7.96
C SER A 67 31.41 -6.00 -8.07
N ALA A 68 32.31 -5.48 -8.93
CA ALA A 68 32.45 -4.04 -9.16
C ALA A 68 31.14 -3.39 -9.66
N THR A 69 30.39 -4.07 -10.52
CA THR A 69 29.11 -3.58 -11.07
C THR A 69 28.03 -3.49 -10.00
N GLU A 70 27.94 -4.50 -9.12
CA GLU A 70 27.00 -4.52 -8.00
C GLU A 70 27.32 -3.42 -7.00
N ARG A 71 28.60 -3.30 -6.61
CA ARG A 71 29.08 -2.23 -5.73
C ARG A 71 28.73 -0.86 -6.28
N GLY A 72 29.07 -0.58 -7.54
CA GLY A 72 28.75 0.70 -8.17
C GLY A 72 27.25 0.99 -8.25
N SER A 73 26.41 -0.04 -8.41
CA SER A 73 24.95 0.12 -8.40
C SER A 73 24.39 0.45 -7.01
N LEU A 74 24.94 -0.19 -5.96
CA LEU A 74 24.60 0.09 -4.57
C LEU A 74 25.08 1.49 -4.14
N GLU A 75 26.28 1.89 -4.54
CA GLU A 75 26.85 3.22 -4.28
C GLU A 75 25.97 4.32 -4.89
N ARG A 76 25.58 4.20 -6.17
CA ARG A 76 24.66 5.15 -6.81
C ARG A 76 23.34 5.27 -6.06
N ARG A 77 22.78 4.13 -5.61
CA ARG A 77 21.53 4.13 -4.84
C ARG A 77 21.70 4.76 -3.46
N LYS A 78 22.83 4.52 -2.79
CA LYS A 78 23.13 5.13 -1.48
C LYS A 78 23.31 6.64 -1.64
N ALA A 79 24.05 7.09 -2.64
CA ALA A 79 24.25 8.50 -2.94
C ALA A 79 22.91 9.24 -3.14
N TYR A 80 21.95 8.63 -3.83
CA TYR A 80 20.60 9.18 -3.97
C TYR A 80 19.92 9.42 -2.61
N TYR A 81 19.96 8.44 -1.70
CA TYR A 81 19.37 8.60 -0.37
C TYR A 81 20.17 9.55 0.54
N ASP A 82 21.49 9.59 0.40
CA ASP A 82 22.34 10.53 1.13
C ASP A 82 22.05 11.97 0.71
N GLN A 83 21.84 12.23 -0.58
CA GLN A 83 21.42 13.53 -1.09
C GLN A 83 20.06 13.93 -0.52
N LEU A 84 19.09 13.01 -0.48
CA LEU A 84 17.77 13.27 0.12
C LEU A 84 17.86 13.54 1.64
N ALA A 85 18.76 12.86 2.34
CA ALA A 85 19.01 13.07 3.76
C ALA A 85 19.73 14.41 4.04
N ALA A 86 20.60 14.84 3.14
CA ALA A 86 21.35 16.10 3.23
C ALA A 86 20.51 17.35 2.93
N MET A 87 19.31 17.21 2.36
CA MET A 87 18.36 18.31 2.23
C MET A 87 17.97 18.86 3.60
N SER A 88 17.62 20.15 3.67
CA SER A 88 17.05 20.73 4.89
C SER A 88 15.74 20.03 5.27
N ALA A 89 15.35 20.10 6.54
CA ALA A 89 14.12 19.48 7.00
C ALA A 89 12.90 20.07 6.27
N GLU A 90 12.89 21.38 6.04
CA GLU A 90 11.82 22.11 5.37
C GLU A 90 11.70 21.68 3.90
N ALA A 91 12.83 21.60 3.18
CA ALA A 91 12.84 21.18 1.78
C ALA A 91 12.35 19.73 1.63
N ARG A 92 12.72 18.87 2.58
CA ARG A 92 12.26 17.48 2.60
C ARG A 92 10.79 17.36 2.97
N ASP A 93 10.30 18.14 3.94
CA ASP A 93 8.89 18.18 4.31
C ASP A 93 8.03 18.68 3.15
N GLN A 94 8.49 19.69 2.41
CA GLN A 94 7.84 20.16 1.19
C GLN A 94 7.74 19.06 0.13
N LEU A 95 8.84 18.35 -0.13
CA LEU A 95 8.84 17.21 -1.06
C LEU A 95 7.85 16.12 -0.62
N TYR A 96 7.76 15.83 0.68
CA TYR A 96 6.79 14.85 1.19
C TYR A 96 5.36 15.35 1.08
N ARG A 97 5.11 16.65 1.27
CA ARG A 97 3.80 17.26 1.11
C ARG A 97 3.31 17.18 -0.32
N GLU A 98 4.15 17.54 -1.29
CA GLU A 98 3.80 17.41 -2.71
C GLU A 98 3.47 15.96 -3.10
N ARG A 99 4.14 14.98 -2.50
CA ARG A 99 3.83 13.57 -2.71
C ARG A 99 2.56 13.13 -2.01
N PHE A 100 2.29 13.67 -0.83
CA PHE A 100 1.07 13.40 -0.10
C PHE A 100 -0.14 13.92 -0.88
N ASP A 101 -0.09 15.17 -1.36
CA ASP A 101 -1.16 15.82 -2.13
C ASP A 101 -1.42 15.11 -3.47
N GLN A 102 -0.42 14.42 -4.03
CA GLN A 102 -0.60 13.56 -5.21
C GLN A 102 -1.37 12.27 -4.93
N ILE A 103 -1.37 11.80 -3.69
CA ILE A 103 -2.01 10.55 -3.27
C ILE A 103 -3.38 10.84 -2.66
N ASP A 104 -3.50 11.93 -1.90
CA ASP A 104 -4.73 12.47 -1.33
C ASP A 104 -5.55 13.13 -2.44
N VAL A 105 -6.28 12.30 -3.21
CA VAL A 105 -7.03 12.74 -4.40
C VAL A 105 -8.26 13.53 -3.98
N ASN A 106 -8.86 13.19 -2.83
CA ASN A 106 -10.03 13.87 -2.32
C ASN A 106 -9.69 15.16 -1.55
N HIS A 107 -8.41 15.39 -1.27
CA HIS A 107 -7.86 16.55 -0.55
C HIS A 107 -8.45 16.74 0.85
N ASP A 108 -8.72 15.63 1.56
CA ASP A 108 -9.24 15.65 2.93
C ASP A 108 -8.14 15.74 4.01
N GLY A 109 -6.87 15.74 3.59
CA GLY A 109 -5.71 15.83 4.46
C GLY A 109 -5.30 14.50 5.08
N LYS A 110 -5.85 13.38 4.61
CA LYS A 110 -5.52 12.02 5.03
C LYS A 110 -5.38 11.13 3.79
N LEU A 111 -4.66 10.01 3.94
CA LEU A 111 -4.61 8.97 2.93
C LEU A 111 -5.43 7.79 3.39
N ASP A 112 -6.52 7.52 2.70
CA ASP A 112 -7.35 6.35 2.95
C ASP A 112 -6.72 5.07 2.34
N PRO A 113 -7.24 3.88 2.68
CA PRO A 113 -6.73 2.61 2.14
C PRO A 113 -6.79 2.50 0.61
N GLU A 114 -7.84 3.03 0.01
CA GLU A 114 -8.14 3.02 -1.42
C GLU A 114 -7.15 3.89 -2.20
N GLU A 115 -6.90 5.12 -1.76
CA GLU A 115 -5.90 6.05 -2.29
C GLU A 115 -4.50 5.43 -2.22
N ARG A 116 -4.14 4.86 -1.07
CA ARG A 116 -2.87 4.14 -0.93
C ARG A 116 -2.79 2.92 -1.84
N ALA A 117 -3.90 2.26 -2.14
CA ALA A 117 -3.95 1.11 -3.04
C ALA A 117 -3.80 1.52 -4.50
N ALA A 118 -4.50 2.57 -4.92
CA ALA A 118 -4.41 3.17 -6.24
C ALA A 118 -2.97 3.62 -6.51
N TRP A 119 -2.36 4.36 -5.58
CA TRP A 119 -0.97 4.79 -5.68
C TRP A 119 -0.01 3.61 -5.87
N ARG A 120 -0.20 2.53 -5.11
CA ARG A 120 0.62 1.32 -5.25
C ARG A 120 0.49 0.66 -6.63
N GLU A 121 -0.68 0.70 -7.27
CA GLU A 121 -0.85 0.20 -8.65
C GLU A 121 -0.16 1.10 -9.66
N THR A 122 -0.34 2.43 -9.56
CA THR A 122 0.36 3.40 -10.43
C THR A 122 1.88 3.22 -10.37
N GLN A 123 2.43 3.02 -9.17
CA GLN A 123 3.87 2.74 -9.03
C GLN A 123 4.27 1.42 -9.70
N ARG A 124 3.48 0.35 -9.56
CA ARG A 124 3.73 -0.93 -10.24
C ARG A 124 3.74 -0.77 -11.76
N GLU A 125 2.78 -0.04 -12.31
CA GLU A 125 2.70 0.24 -13.75
C GLU A 125 3.92 1.00 -14.25
N PHE A 126 4.31 2.07 -13.55
CA PHE A 126 5.49 2.85 -13.91
C PHE A 126 6.78 2.01 -13.96
N TYR A 127 6.98 1.12 -12.97
CA TYR A 127 8.13 0.21 -12.98
C TYR A 127 8.03 -0.87 -14.07
N ARG A 128 6.82 -1.39 -14.36
CA ARG A 128 6.60 -2.32 -15.46
C ARG A 128 6.97 -1.70 -16.81
N GLN A 129 6.54 -0.47 -17.06
CA GLN A 129 6.85 0.26 -18.30
C GLN A 129 8.35 0.49 -18.46
N GLN A 130 9.03 0.99 -17.42
CA GLN A 130 10.49 1.15 -17.45
C GLN A 130 11.24 -0.16 -17.68
N ALA A 131 10.77 -1.27 -17.10
CA ALA A 131 11.37 -2.58 -17.33
C ALA A 131 11.20 -3.03 -18.79
N ALA A 132 10.01 -2.84 -19.36
CA ALA A 132 9.72 -3.14 -20.76
C ALA A 132 10.59 -2.30 -21.71
N GLU A 133 10.70 -0.99 -21.48
CA GLU A 133 11.57 -0.09 -22.26
C GLU A 133 13.04 -0.52 -22.23
N ARG A 134 13.56 -0.86 -21.05
CA ARG A 134 14.94 -1.36 -20.91
C ARG A 134 15.15 -2.66 -21.67
N SER A 135 14.18 -3.59 -21.64
CA SER A 135 14.27 -4.84 -22.39
C SER A 135 14.18 -4.64 -23.91
N GLY A 136 13.32 -3.73 -24.39
CA GLY A 136 13.21 -3.39 -25.80
C GLY A 136 14.45 -2.68 -26.35
N ALA A 137 15.05 -1.77 -25.57
CA ALA A 137 16.28 -1.07 -25.95
C ALA A 137 17.51 -1.99 -26.02
N VAL A 138 17.54 -3.08 -25.23
CA VAL A 138 18.59 -4.10 -25.34
C VAL A 138 18.42 -4.92 -26.62
N ASN A 139 17.19 -5.26 -26.99
CA ASN A 139 16.91 -6.05 -28.19
C ASN A 139 17.21 -5.28 -29.50
N GLN A 140 17.02 -3.95 -29.52
CA GLN A 140 17.33 -3.12 -30.70
C GLN A 140 18.82 -2.87 -30.95
N ARG A 141 19.70 -3.07 -29.96
CA ARG A 141 21.17 -2.90 -30.13
C ARG A 141 21.89 -4.16 -30.61
N GLN A 142 21.16 -5.25 -30.82
CA GLN A 142 21.71 -6.55 -31.23
C GLN A 142 21.45 -6.88 -32.71
N HIS A 143 20.93 -5.92 -33.49
CA HIS A 143 20.77 -5.96 -34.94
C HIS A 143 21.57 -4.83 -35.59
#